data_AF-A0A2G8Y9R0-F1
#
_entry.id   AF-A0A2G8Y9R0-F1
#
_cell.length_a   1.000
_cell.length_b   1.000
_cell.length_c   1.000
_cell.angle_alpha   90.00
_cell.angle_beta   90.00
_cell.angle_gamma   90.00
#
_symmetry.space_group_name_H-M   'P 1'
#
loop_
_entity.id
_entity.type
_entity.pdbx_description
1 polymer ?
#
loop_
_entity_poly.entity_id
_entity_poly.type
_entity_poly.pdbx_seq_one_letter_code
_entity_poly.pdbx_strand_id
1 'polypeptide(L)'
;MRSYLRFSDRHRQRPTRPRKRVICSSAHFICSRMSPAATAQSPFGISLHSLSFRLLLIFRGSIVAMSRRFVYKLDQAVTAALGPNGRYIAMVGMTASAVLLTFHYKFREVIAATDNVAEIQSPSKLFYLRLLFGRTRSRITGSVMNINIMPALRDPIYRTLASVGGIDTEEIRYPLRSYKCIGHLFARTLKDKEREIEDIGTQSLASPADGVVTALGDVSSERVEQVKGATYSLRAFLGLMPKVTNPEKNTLKFVVLHLKPKNYHHFHAPAKFDVNVLRHMTGETLPVFSSFLKRFNDIFSVNERVVMSGNWKYGCMHMVAVAAYNVGNIRIDKEPSLRTNELRVVLRHLGGDVETRTYSRQPFEYSVGQHVGEFRLGSTIVLIFEAPHNFTWDMKPGQEVRVGQRLGGVGPIRRAQTEDERLFAFY
;
A
#
# COMPACT_ATOMS: atom_id res chain seq x y z
N MET A 1 -2.30 15.74 -71.54
CA MET A 1 -2.14 16.89 -70.63
C MET A 1 -1.27 16.40 -69.45
N ARG A 2 -0.07 16.89 -69.12
CA ARG A 2 0.58 18.24 -69.28
C ARG A 2 -0.34 19.34 -68.70
N SER A 3 0.04 20.15 -67.71
CA SER A 3 1.38 20.72 -67.37
C SER A 3 1.62 20.78 -65.84
N TYR A 4 2.84 20.60 -65.29
CA TYR A 4 3.81 21.65 -64.84
C TYR A 4 3.18 22.83 -64.04
N LEU A 5 3.73 23.30 -62.90
CA LEU A 5 5.12 23.73 -62.69
C LEU A 5 5.71 23.55 -61.25
N ARG A 6 7.04 23.33 -61.23
CA ARG A 6 8.14 23.70 -60.27
C ARG A 6 7.81 24.12 -58.81
N PHE A 7 8.37 23.50 -57.76
CA PHE A 7 9.79 23.36 -57.29
C PHE A 7 10.26 24.48 -56.32
N SER A 8 10.62 24.11 -55.08
CA SER A 8 11.63 24.79 -54.24
C SER A 8 12.06 23.88 -53.07
N ASP A 9 13.34 23.92 -52.69
CA ASP A 9 13.92 23.18 -51.57
C ASP A 9 13.59 23.78 -50.20
N ARG A 10 13.54 22.92 -49.15
CA ARG A 10 14.51 22.98 -48.01
C ARG A 10 14.32 21.89 -46.94
N HIS A 11 15.46 21.48 -46.39
CA HIS A 11 15.67 20.80 -45.09
C HIS A 11 14.77 19.62 -44.68
N ARG A 12 15.28 18.40 -44.88
CA ARG A 12 15.10 17.31 -43.89
C ARG A 12 15.64 17.74 -42.53
N GLN A 13 14.78 17.93 -41.53
CA GLN A 13 15.19 17.85 -40.13
C GLN A 13 14.82 16.47 -39.56
N ARG A 14 15.75 15.84 -38.82
CA ARG A 14 15.52 14.57 -38.12
C ARG A 14 14.94 14.86 -36.74
N PRO A 15 13.94 14.11 -36.24
CA PRO A 15 13.48 14.24 -34.86
C PRO A 15 14.61 13.88 -33.88
N THR A 16 14.92 14.79 -32.96
CA THR A 16 16.00 14.66 -31.98
C THR A 16 15.59 13.74 -30.82
N ARG A 17 16.09 12.50 -30.82
CA ARG A 17 15.95 11.62 -29.64
C ARG A 17 16.78 12.18 -28.46
N PRO A 18 16.22 12.38 -27.26
CA PRO A 18 17.01 12.71 -26.08
C PRO A 18 17.87 11.49 -25.69
N ARG A 19 19.19 11.68 -25.63
CA ARG A 19 20.15 10.64 -25.17
C ARG A 19 20.04 10.44 -23.65
N LYS A 20 19.10 9.59 -23.19
CA LYS A 20 19.26 8.97 -21.85
C LYS A 20 20.49 8.06 -21.90
N ARG A 21 21.49 8.31 -21.03
CA ARG A 21 22.63 7.41 -20.85
C ARG A 21 22.12 6.11 -20.20
N VAL A 22 22.13 5.01 -20.95
CA VAL A 22 21.96 3.68 -20.37
C VAL A 22 23.25 3.34 -19.63
N ILE A 23 23.23 3.38 -18.29
CA ILE A 23 24.32 2.82 -17.47
C ILE A 23 24.11 1.31 -17.41
N CYS A 24 24.54 0.63 -18.48
CA CYS A 24 24.69 -0.82 -18.45
C CYS A 24 26.07 -1.12 -17.86
N SER A 25 26.12 -1.58 -16.61
CA SER A 25 27.36 -2.08 -15.99
C SER A 25 27.20 -3.57 -15.69
N SER A 26 27.73 -4.36 -16.61
CA SER A 26 27.94 -5.80 -16.57
C SER A 26 28.22 -6.38 -15.17
N ALA A 27 27.36 -7.30 -14.73
CA ALA A 27 27.56 -8.15 -13.55
C ALA A 27 27.67 -9.62 -13.95
N HIS A 28 28.75 -9.99 -14.62
CA HIS A 28 29.05 -11.37 -15.03
C HIS A 28 30.56 -11.64 -15.05
N PHE A 29 30.93 -12.87 -14.66
CA PHE A 29 32.27 -13.49 -14.71
C PHE A 29 33.47 -12.70 -14.14
N ILE A 30 33.93 -13.11 -12.95
CA ILE A 30 35.20 -13.86 -12.88
C ILE A 30 34.98 -15.10 -12.00
N CYS A 31 35.34 -16.28 -12.50
CA CYS A 31 35.50 -17.49 -11.72
C CYS A 31 36.60 -18.35 -12.36
N SER A 32 37.74 -18.48 -11.69
CA SER A 32 38.89 -19.26 -12.17
C SER A 32 39.72 -19.79 -11.00
N ARG A 33 40.20 -21.03 -11.17
CA ARG A 33 41.18 -21.76 -10.32
C ARG A 33 42.60 -21.20 -10.63
N MET A 34 43.68 -21.44 -9.88
CA MET A 34 43.99 -22.20 -8.65
C MET A 34 45.14 -21.43 -7.91
N SER A 35 45.96 -21.88 -6.95
CA SER A 35 46.30 -23.18 -6.33
C SER A 35 46.78 -22.96 -4.86
N PRO A 36 47.11 -24.00 -4.06
CA PRO A 36 47.25 -23.85 -2.61
C PRO A 36 48.69 -23.60 -2.08
N ALA A 37 48.76 -23.01 -0.90
CA ALA A 37 49.83 -23.21 0.08
C ALA A 37 49.17 -23.29 1.48
N ALA A 38 49.65 -24.18 2.35
CA ALA A 38 49.00 -24.46 3.64
C ALA A 38 49.99 -24.33 4.81
N THR A 39 49.52 -23.80 5.95
CA THR A 39 49.93 -24.25 7.30
C THR A 39 49.02 -23.68 8.39
N ALA A 40 48.86 -24.44 9.47
CA ALA A 40 48.38 -24.07 10.81
C ALA A 40 46.91 -23.59 10.99
N GLN A 41 46.32 -24.02 12.11
CA GLN A 41 44.97 -23.69 12.55
C GLN A 41 45.00 -22.81 13.81
N SER A 42 43.98 -21.97 14.00
CA SER A 42 43.25 -21.92 15.28
C SER A 42 41.80 -21.45 15.04
N PRO A 43 40.78 -22.07 15.68
CA PRO A 43 39.39 -21.65 15.54
C PRO A 43 39.03 -20.54 16.55
N PHE A 44 38.07 -19.68 16.20
CA PHE A 44 37.49 -18.62 17.04
C PHE A 44 38.47 -17.53 17.55
N GLY A 45 38.93 -16.66 16.62
CA GLY A 45 39.80 -15.51 16.93
C GLY A 45 39.32 -14.13 16.41
N ILE A 46 38.04 -13.96 16.06
CA ILE A 46 37.54 -12.69 15.50
C ILE A 46 37.29 -11.66 16.61
N SER A 47 38.29 -10.83 16.91
CA SER A 47 38.12 -9.66 17.77
C SER A 47 37.13 -8.66 17.16
N LEU A 48 36.09 -8.27 17.92
CA LEU A 48 35.05 -7.33 17.50
C LEU A 48 35.62 -5.98 17.01
N HIS A 49 36.76 -5.54 17.57
CA HIS A 49 37.44 -4.31 17.12
C HIS A 49 37.78 -4.32 15.63
N SER A 50 38.12 -5.48 15.06
CA SER A 50 38.46 -5.59 13.64
C SER A 50 37.26 -5.40 12.71
N LEU A 51 36.07 -5.81 13.13
CA LEU A 51 34.86 -5.77 12.32
C LEU A 51 34.31 -4.34 12.21
N SER A 52 34.28 -3.63 13.34
CA SER A 52 33.91 -2.20 13.40
C SER A 52 34.84 -1.34 12.54
N PHE A 53 36.14 -1.62 12.54
CA PHE A 53 37.11 -0.86 11.74
C PHE A 53 37.01 -1.14 10.23
N ARG A 54 36.68 -2.38 9.84
CA ARG A 54 36.46 -2.74 8.43
C ARG A 54 35.14 -2.20 7.87
N LEU A 55 34.07 -2.15 8.67
CA LEU A 55 32.84 -1.44 8.33
C LEU A 55 33.10 0.05 8.10
N LEU A 56 33.90 0.69 8.97
CA LEU A 56 34.26 2.11 8.84
C LEU A 56 34.92 2.46 7.49
N LEU A 57 35.72 1.56 6.92
CA LEU A 57 36.43 1.79 5.66
C LEU A 57 35.52 1.85 4.43
N ILE A 58 34.32 1.24 4.49
CA ILE A 58 33.33 1.29 3.40
C ILE A 58 32.69 2.69 3.29
N PHE A 59 32.70 3.49 4.37
CA PHE A 59 32.15 4.86 4.41
C PHE A 59 33.09 5.95 3.88
N ARG A 60 34.27 5.60 3.37
CA ARG A 60 35.32 6.54 2.91
C ARG A 60 34.88 7.55 1.84
N GLY A 61 33.79 7.32 1.13
CA GLY A 61 33.27 8.24 0.10
C GLY A 61 32.40 9.39 0.62
N SER A 62 32.01 9.41 1.90
CA SER A 62 31.03 10.40 2.39
C SER A 62 31.22 10.89 3.83
N ILE A 63 32.15 10.31 4.62
CA ILE A 63 32.46 10.77 5.98
C ILE A 63 33.98 10.91 6.16
N VAL A 64 34.58 11.93 5.53
CA VAL A 64 36.03 12.22 5.63
C VAL A 64 36.29 13.72 5.81
N ALA A 65 36.09 14.21 7.04
CA ALA A 65 36.62 15.50 7.51
C ALA A 65 36.90 15.55 9.03
N MET A 66 36.61 14.47 9.78
CA MET A 66 36.80 14.44 11.23
C MET A 66 38.26 14.09 11.56
N SER A 67 38.99 15.01 12.21
CA SER A 67 40.43 14.82 12.46
C SER A 67 40.68 13.69 13.48
N ARG A 68 41.78 12.94 13.29
CA ARG A 68 42.19 11.88 14.24
C ARG A 68 42.34 12.41 15.68
N ARG A 69 42.77 13.66 15.85
CA ARG A 69 42.88 14.34 17.15
C ARG A 69 41.52 14.55 17.83
N PHE A 70 40.46 14.87 17.07
CA PHE A 70 39.11 15.01 17.61
C PHE A 70 38.56 13.66 18.09
N VAL A 71 38.67 12.62 17.26
CA VAL A 71 38.19 11.26 17.61
C VAL A 71 38.89 10.74 18.87
N TYR A 72 40.21 10.95 19.00
CA TYR A 72 40.96 10.56 20.20
C TYR A 72 40.54 11.32 21.46
N LYS A 73 40.34 12.65 21.37
CA LYS A 73 39.83 13.45 22.51
C LYS A 73 38.42 13.04 22.91
N LEU A 74 37.55 12.71 21.96
CA LEU A 74 36.19 12.24 22.22
C LEU A 74 36.20 10.88 22.93
N ASP A 75 37.03 9.94 22.47
CA ASP A 75 37.20 8.63 23.11
C ASP A 75 37.72 8.72 24.56
N GLN A 76 38.70 9.60 24.81
CA GLN A 76 39.16 9.89 26.18
C GLN A 76 38.05 10.48 27.06
N ALA A 77 37.33 11.51 26.57
CA ALA A 77 36.25 12.16 27.32
C ALA A 77 35.09 11.20 27.66
N VAL A 78 34.68 10.37 26.68
CA VAL A 78 33.64 9.35 26.87
C VAL A 78 34.08 8.27 27.86
N THR A 79 35.35 7.84 27.80
CA THR A 79 35.90 6.84 28.74
C THR A 79 35.96 7.39 30.17
N ALA A 80 36.36 8.66 30.34
CA ALA A 80 36.41 9.30 31.65
C ALA A 80 35.02 9.55 32.25
N ALA A 81 34.02 9.91 31.43
CA ALA A 81 32.68 10.25 31.91
C ALA A 81 31.79 9.03 32.22
N LEU A 82 31.96 7.90 31.50
CA LEU A 82 31.03 6.77 31.57
C LEU A 82 31.71 5.42 31.93
N GLY A 83 33.03 5.43 32.19
CA GLY A 83 33.80 4.22 32.46
C GLY A 83 33.91 3.25 31.26
N PRO A 84 34.56 2.09 31.43
CA PRO A 84 34.82 1.16 30.33
C PRO A 84 33.53 0.57 29.71
N ASN A 85 32.53 0.24 30.54
CA ASN A 85 31.25 -0.29 30.06
C ASN A 85 30.43 0.77 29.32
N GLY A 86 30.36 2.00 29.85
CA GLY A 86 29.67 3.10 29.18
C GLY A 86 30.37 3.56 27.90
N ARG A 87 31.71 3.49 27.83
CA ARG A 87 32.47 3.68 26.59
C ARG A 87 32.05 2.70 25.50
N TYR A 88 31.89 1.42 25.83
CA TYR A 88 31.42 0.41 24.86
C TYR A 88 30.01 0.76 24.33
N ILE A 89 29.07 1.08 25.24
CA ILE A 89 27.70 1.48 24.88
C ILE A 89 27.72 2.72 23.97
N ALA A 90 28.52 3.74 24.30
CA ALA A 90 28.66 4.95 23.51
C ALA A 90 29.26 4.69 22.12
N MET A 91 30.30 3.85 22.01
CA MET A 91 30.87 3.47 20.71
C MET A 91 29.87 2.70 19.84
N VAL A 92 29.08 1.79 20.42
CA VAL A 92 28.01 1.08 19.70
C VAL A 92 26.92 2.07 19.25
N GLY A 93 26.50 2.99 20.11
CA GLY A 93 25.50 4.03 19.80
C GLY A 93 25.94 4.98 18.70
N MET A 94 27.18 5.48 18.74
CA MET A 94 27.77 6.32 17.68
C MET A 94 27.86 5.56 16.35
N THR A 95 28.32 4.29 16.38
CA THR A 95 28.42 3.45 15.18
C THR A 95 27.06 3.21 14.54
N ALA A 96 26.06 2.82 15.33
CA ALA A 96 24.68 2.63 14.86
C ALA A 96 24.09 3.93 14.28
N SER A 97 24.35 5.07 14.91
CA SER A 97 23.89 6.38 14.43
C SER A 97 24.53 6.76 13.09
N ALA A 98 25.83 6.57 12.90
CA ALA A 98 26.51 6.85 11.63
C ALA A 98 26.01 5.95 10.48
N VAL A 99 25.73 4.68 10.78
CA VAL A 99 25.13 3.72 9.83
C VAL A 99 23.70 4.16 9.45
N LEU A 100 22.86 4.50 10.43
CA LEU A 100 21.50 4.98 10.20
C LEU A 100 21.47 6.29 9.39
N LEU A 101 22.33 7.25 9.71
CA LEU A 101 22.48 8.51 8.97
C LEU A 101 22.92 8.27 7.52
N THR A 102 23.82 7.33 7.27
CA THR A 102 24.24 7.01 5.90
C THR A 102 23.14 6.31 5.11
N PHE A 103 22.40 5.37 5.72
CA PHE A 103 21.23 4.76 5.08
C PHE A 103 20.11 5.80 4.81
N HIS A 104 19.90 6.75 5.72
CA HIS A 104 18.96 7.86 5.51
C HIS A 104 19.39 8.79 4.37
N TYR A 105 20.69 9.13 4.30
CA TYR A 105 21.27 9.89 3.20
C TYR A 105 21.08 9.16 1.86
N LYS A 106 21.49 7.89 1.77
CA LYS A 106 21.33 7.06 0.56
C LYS A 106 19.87 6.86 0.16
N PHE A 107 18.95 6.77 1.11
CA PHE A 107 17.50 6.72 0.83
C PHE A 107 16.98 8.02 0.21
N ARG A 108 17.45 9.19 0.68
CA ARG A 108 17.13 10.49 0.06
C ARG A 108 17.76 10.64 -1.32
N GLU A 109 19.00 10.20 -1.49
CA GLU A 109 19.75 10.20 -2.75
C GLU A 109 19.02 9.38 -3.82
N VAL A 110 18.55 8.17 -3.48
CA VAL A 110 17.72 7.35 -4.37
C VAL A 110 16.43 8.06 -4.75
N ILE A 111 15.64 8.57 -3.79
CA ILE A 111 14.37 9.26 -4.10
C ILE A 111 14.58 10.47 -5.03
N ALA A 112 15.67 11.23 -4.82
CA ALA A 112 16.03 12.36 -5.66
C ALA A 112 16.51 11.94 -7.07
N ALA A 113 17.29 10.87 -7.17
CA ALA A 113 17.74 10.31 -8.45
C ALA A 113 16.62 9.63 -9.27
N THR A 114 15.44 9.44 -8.66
CA THR A 114 14.27 8.78 -9.27
C THR A 114 13.08 9.74 -9.40
N ASP A 115 13.32 11.05 -9.49
CA ASP A 115 12.32 12.12 -9.70
C ASP A 115 11.11 12.11 -8.74
N ASN A 116 11.22 11.43 -7.58
CA ASN A 116 10.15 11.24 -6.60
C ASN A 116 8.77 10.87 -7.22
N VAL A 117 8.70 9.78 -8.01
CA VAL A 117 7.49 9.30 -8.75
C VAL A 117 6.20 9.14 -7.91
N ALA A 118 6.31 9.13 -6.58
CA ALA A 118 5.17 9.04 -5.65
C ALA A 118 4.82 10.38 -4.96
N GLU A 119 5.47 11.49 -5.35
CA GLU A 119 5.22 12.86 -4.88
C GLU A 119 5.28 13.01 -3.34
N ILE A 120 6.17 12.24 -2.70
CA ILE A 120 6.28 12.14 -1.24
C ILE A 120 6.77 13.47 -0.65
N GLN A 121 5.97 14.07 0.22
CA GLN A 121 6.28 15.35 0.87
C GLN A 121 7.26 15.24 2.05
N SER A 122 7.56 14.04 2.56
CA SER A 122 8.45 13.86 3.70
C SER A 122 9.31 12.57 3.64
N PRO A 123 10.28 12.47 2.71
CA PRO A 123 11.15 11.29 2.58
C PRO A 123 11.84 10.87 3.89
N SER A 124 12.29 11.83 4.70
CA SER A 124 12.92 11.53 5.99
C SER A 124 11.97 10.86 6.99
N LYS A 125 10.69 11.26 7.04
CA LYS A 125 9.70 10.58 7.89
C LYS A 125 9.46 9.16 7.40
N LEU A 126 9.33 8.98 6.08
CA LEU A 126 9.16 7.66 5.47
C LEU A 126 10.30 6.70 5.79
N PHE A 127 11.56 7.15 5.75
CA PHE A 127 12.71 6.31 6.12
C PHE A 127 12.57 5.67 7.52
N TYR A 128 12.28 6.47 8.55
CA TYR A 128 12.11 5.97 9.91
C TYR A 128 10.83 5.14 10.07
N LEU A 129 9.75 5.46 9.33
CA LEU A 129 8.56 4.62 9.30
C LEU A 129 8.82 3.24 8.70
N ARG A 130 9.67 3.12 7.66
CA ARG A 130 10.10 1.81 7.12
C ARG A 130 10.91 1.00 8.12
N LEU A 131 11.74 1.64 8.94
CA LEU A 131 12.50 0.97 10.00
C LEU A 131 11.60 0.38 11.10
N LEU A 132 10.47 1.04 11.39
CA LEU A 132 9.51 0.64 12.42
C LEU A 132 8.40 -0.31 11.91
N PHE A 133 7.94 -0.15 10.67
CA PHE A 133 6.75 -0.83 10.12
C PHE A 133 6.99 -1.54 8.77
N GLY A 134 8.25 -1.66 8.33
CA GLY A 134 8.59 -2.20 7.01
C GLY A 134 8.15 -3.65 6.78
N ARG A 135 7.89 -3.97 5.51
CA ARG A 135 7.30 -5.24 4.98
C ARG A 135 7.75 -6.54 5.66
N THR A 136 8.99 -6.64 6.12
CA THR A 136 9.49 -7.85 6.83
C THR A 136 8.70 -8.14 8.11
N ARG A 137 8.29 -7.11 8.87
CA ARG A 137 7.46 -7.29 10.06
C ARG A 137 6.05 -7.78 9.69
N SER A 138 5.40 -7.14 8.72
CA SER A 138 4.10 -7.57 8.20
C SER A 138 4.11 -9.00 7.66
N ARG A 139 5.18 -9.44 6.99
CA ARG A 139 5.35 -10.84 6.57
C ARG A 139 5.51 -11.81 7.75
N ILE A 140 6.27 -11.45 8.78
CA ILE A 140 6.37 -12.27 10.01
C ILE A 140 5.00 -12.38 10.68
N THR A 141 4.28 -11.27 10.87
CA THR A 141 2.91 -11.31 11.41
C THR A 141 1.99 -12.16 10.52
N GLY A 142 2.07 -12.01 9.20
CA GLY A 142 1.32 -12.82 8.24
C GLY A 142 1.58 -14.32 8.40
N SER A 143 2.84 -14.73 8.57
CA SER A 143 3.18 -16.13 8.86
C SER A 143 2.60 -16.60 10.20
N VAL A 144 2.75 -15.80 11.27
CA VAL A 144 2.21 -16.13 12.61
C VAL A 144 0.68 -16.28 12.60
N MET A 145 -0.02 -15.37 11.93
CA MET A 145 -1.48 -15.41 11.80
C MET A 145 -1.98 -16.65 11.03
N ASN A 146 -1.13 -17.27 10.20
CA ASN A 146 -1.44 -18.49 9.46
C ASN A 146 -0.97 -19.79 10.16
N ILE A 147 -0.44 -19.72 11.38
CA ILE A 147 -0.13 -20.92 12.19
C ILE A 147 -1.45 -21.64 12.53
N ASN A 148 -1.52 -22.95 12.23
CA ASN A 148 -2.67 -23.77 12.55
C ASN A 148 -2.80 -23.97 14.07
N ILE A 149 -3.95 -23.60 14.63
CA ILE A 149 -4.29 -23.81 16.04
C ILE A 149 -4.87 -25.23 16.22
N MET A 150 -4.44 -25.91 17.28
CA MET A 150 -4.93 -27.25 17.66
C MET A 150 -6.45 -27.23 17.88
N PRO A 151 -7.24 -28.19 17.35
CA PRO A 151 -8.70 -28.13 17.37
C PRO A 151 -9.33 -27.83 18.75
N ALA A 152 -8.82 -28.44 19.82
CA ALA A 152 -9.31 -28.24 21.19
C ALA A 152 -9.11 -26.80 21.73
N LEU A 153 -8.11 -26.07 21.24
CA LEU A 153 -7.79 -24.71 21.69
C LEU A 153 -8.50 -23.63 20.86
N ARG A 154 -9.10 -23.97 19.71
CA ARG A 154 -9.71 -23.00 18.80
C ARG A 154 -10.88 -22.25 19.43
N ASP A 155 -11.87 -22.98 19.92
CA ASP A 155 -13.09 -22.36 20.45
C ASP A 155 -12.81 -21.41 21.63
N PRO A 156 -12.01 -21.75 22.66
CA PRO A 156 -11.68 -20.79 23.71
C PRO A 156 -10.84 -19.61 23.19
N ILE A 157 -9.78 -19.84 22.40
CA ILE A 157 -8.95 -18.75 21.86
C ILE A 157 -9.78 -17.79 21.01
N TYR A 158 -10.63 -18.30 20.12
CA TYR A 158 -11.43 -17.48 19.22
C TYR A 158 -12.59 -16.78 19.93
N ARG A 159 -13.19 -17.36 20.99
CA ARG A 159 -14.17 -16.66 21.84
C ARG A 159 -13.51 -15.48 22.56
N THR A 160 -12.33 -15.68 23.14
CA THR A 160 -11.56 -14.58 23.77
C THR A 160 -11.16 -13.52 22.75
N LEU A 161 -10.64 -13.91 21.58
CA LEU A 161 -10.26 -12.95 20.53
C LEU A 161 -11.46 -12.20 19.93
N ALA A 162 -12.62 -12.86 19.79
CA ALA A 162 -13.84 -12.19 19.33
C ALA A 162 -14.35 -11.19 20.37
N SER A 163 -14.43 -11.60 21.64
CA SER A 163 -14.84 -10.74 22.75
C SER A 163 -13.92 -9.52 22.92
N VAL A 164 -12.60 -9.72 23.00
CA VAL A 164 -11.61 -8.64 23.13
C VAL A 164 -11.53 -7.78 21.86
N GLY A 165 -11.75 -8.37 20.69
CA GLY A 165 -11.75 -7.67 19.41
C GLY A 165 -13.04 -6.89 19.13
N GLY A 166 -14.14 -7.18 19.82
CA GLY A 166 -15.48 -6.68 19.48
C GLY A 166 -16.01 -7.23 18.15
N ILE A 167 -15.62 -8.47 17.79
CA ILE A 167 -16.15 -9.20 16.64
C ILE A 167 -17.51 -9.78 17.02
N ASP A 168 -18.54 -9.47 16.24
CA ASP A 168 -19.84 -10.12 16.33
C ASP A 168 -19.72 -11.58 15.85
N THR A 169 -20.17 -12.53 16.68
CA THR A 169 -20.14 -13.96 16.35
C THR A 169 -21.39 -14.45 15.63
N GLU A 170 -22.49 -13.70 15.71
CA GLU A 170 -23.79 -14.13 15.21
C GLU A 170 -23.97 -13.82 13.72
N GLU A 171 -23.20 -12.86 13.16
CA GLU A 171 -23.12 -12.65 11.72
C GLU A 171 -22.30 -13.73 10.97
N ILE A 172 -21.55 -14.58 11.69
CA ILE A 172 -20.54 -15.47 11.09
C ILE A 172 -21.18 -16.75 10.52
N ARG A 173 -20.78 -17.15 9.30
CA ARG A 173 -21.31 -18.36 8.62
C ARG A 173 -20.97 -19.68 9.30
N TYR A 174 -19.76 -19.79 9.87
CA TYR A 174 -19.21 -21.05 10.35
C TYR A 174 -18.84 -20.98 11.85
N PRO A 175 -19.05 -22.06 12.63
CA PRO A 175 -18.63 -22.13 14.04
C PRO A 175 -17.12 -21.88 14.23
N LEU A 176 -16.74 -21.25 15.34
CA LEU A 176 -15.37 -20.78 15.59
C LEU A 176 -14.31 -21.89 15.46
N ARG A 177 -14.55 -23.09 15.99
CA ARG A 177 -13.70 -24.30 15.81
C ARG A 177 -13.31 -24.65 14.36
N SER A 178 -14.06 -24.19 13.35
CA SER A 178 -13.82 -24.46 11.93
C SER A 178 -12.65 -23.67 11.36
N TYR A 179 -12.35 -22.48 11.91
CA TYR A 179 -11.23 -21.65 11.46
C TYR A 179 -9.90 -22.31 11.88
N LYS A 180 -9.00 -22.59 10.92
CA LYS A 180 -7.77 -23.35 11.21
C LYS A 180 -6.69 -22.51 11.90
N CYS A 181 -6.64 -21.22 11.58
CA CYS A 181 -5.68 -20.24 12.07
C CYS A 181 -6.37 -18.88 12.28
N ILE A 182 -5.74 -17.95 13.00
CA ILE A 182 -6.35 -16.64 13.29
C ILE A 182 -6.60 -15.84 12.00
N GLY A 183 -5.73 -15.97 11.00
CA GLY A 183 -5.90 -15.34 9.69
C GLY A 183 -7.19 -15.74 8.95
N HIS A 184 -7.67 -16.97 9.12
CA HIS A 184 -8.95 -17.42 8.58
C HIS A 184 -10.15 -16.81 9.36
N LEU A 185 -10.02 -16.49 10.65
CA LEU A 185 -11.06 -15.79 11.42
C LEU A 185 -11.15 -14.30 11.07
N PHE A 186 -10.04 -13.68 10.65
CA PHE A 186 -10.06 -12.34 10.08
C PHE A 186 -10.77 -12.32 8.71
N ALA A 187 -10.39 -13.21 7.79
CA ALA A 187 -11.08 -13.43 6.52
C ALA A 187 -12.29 -14.38 6.68
N ARG A 188 -13.20 -14.03 7.61
CA ARG A 188 -14.43 -14.79 7.89
C ARG A 188 -15.54 -14.45 6.90
N THR A 189 -16.19 -15.47 6.34
CA THR A 189 -17.45 -15.31 5.58
C THR A 189 -18.62 -15.05 6.53
N LEU A 190 -19.51 -14.11 6.19
CA LEU A 190 -20.78 -13.88 6.89
C LEU A 190 -21.89 -14.83 6.41
N LYS A 191 -22.97 -14.95 7.18
CA LYS A 191 -24.19 -15.70 6.80
C LYS A 191 -24.82 -15.12 5.51
N ASP A 192 -25.58 -15.93 4.78
CA ASP A 192 -26.35 -15.43 3.64
C ASP A 192 -27.45 -14.44 4.09
N LYS A 193 -27.79 -13.48 3.23
CA LYS A 193 -28.69 -12.33 3.52
C LYS A 193 -28.25 -11.38 4.68
N GLU A 194 -27.11 -11.60 5.32
CA GLU A 194 -26.58 -10.81 6.46
C GLU A 194 -26.17 -9.35 6.13
N ARG A 195 -26.14 -8.98 4.85
CA ARG A 195 -25.89 -7.61 4.38
C ARG A 195 -26.83 -7.31 3.21
N GLU A 196 -27.88 -6.55 3.48
CA GLU A 196 -28.84 -6.07 2.48
C GLU A 196 -28.32 -4.80 1.79
N ILE A 197 -28.61 -4.66 0.50
CA ILE A 197 -28.33 -3.43 -0.25
C ILE A 197 -29.49 -2.46 -0.02
N GLU A 198 -29.23 -1.35 0.66
CA GLU A 198 -30.27 -0.43 1.14
C GLU A 198 -31.02 0.29 0.01
N ASP A 199 -30.35 0.55 -1.12
CA ASP A 199 -30.92 1.21 -2.29
C ASP A 199 -30.84 0.27 -3.50
N ILE A 200 -32.00 -0.17 -4.00
CA ILE A 200 -32.09 -0.94 -5.25
C ILE A 200 -32.08 -0.01 -6.49
N GLY A 201 -32.02 1.31 -6.28
CA GLY A 201 -31.81 2.30 -7.32
C GLY A 201 -30.40 2.22 -7.93
N THR A 202 -30.31 2.48 -9.24
CA THR A 202 -29.00 2.51 -9.95
C THR A 202 -28.29 3.86 -9.85
N GLN A 203 -28.79 4.82 -9.06
CA GLN A 203 -28.34 6.22 -9.01
C GLN A 203 -27.48 6.57 -7.78
N SER A 204 -27.09 5.55 -7.02
CA SER A 204 -26.38 5.65 -5.75
C SER A 204 -25.23 4.65 -5.67
N LEU A 205 -24.42 4.77 -4.62
CA LEU A 205 -23.39 3.80 -4.27
C LEU A 205 -23.74 3.15 -2.93
N ALA A 206 -23.78 1.81 -2.91
CA ALA A 206 -23.71 1.02 -1.69
C ALA A 206 -22.29 1.03 -1.11
N SER A 207 -22.15 0.83 0.20
CA SER A 207 -20.84 0.66 0.81
C SER A 207 -20.22 -0.66 0.32
N PRO A 208 -18.99 -0.63 -0.22
CA PRO A 208 -18.28 -1.84 -0.63
C PRO A 208 -17.73 -2.65 0.55
N ALA A 209 -17.67 -2.09 1.77
CA ALA A 209 -17.01 -2.71 2.92
C ALA A 209 -17.65 -2.33 4.26
N ASP A 210 -17.45 -3.18 5.26
CA ASP A 210 -17.72 -2.89 6.67
C ASP A 210 -16.55 -2.07 7.27
N GLY A 211 -16.79 -0.87 7.80
CA GLY A 211 -15.72 -0.02 8.31
C GLY A 211 -16.16 1.33 8.85
N VAL A 212 -15.28 2.32 8.74
CA VAL A 212 -15.54 3.71 9.12
C VAL A 212 -15.15 4.65 7.98
N VAL A 213 -16.04 5.60 7.66
CA VAL A 213 -15.74 6.71 6.73
C VAL A 213 -14.69 7.62 7.37
N THR A 214 -13.47 7.68 6.83
CA THR A 214 -12.40 8.53 7.40
C THR A 214 -12.24 9.88 6.70
N ALA A 215 -12.62 9.95 5.43
CA ALA A 215 -12.74 11.15 4.62
C ALA A 215 -13.72 10.89 3.46
N LEU A 216 -14.44 11.92 3.02
CA LEU A 216 -15.20 11.92 1.77
C LEU A 216 -15.36 13.36 1.26
N GLY A 217 -15.70 13.53 -0.01
CA GLY A 217 -15.92 14.83 -0.61
C GLY A 217 -15.65 14.85 -2.11
N ASP A 218 -15.34 16.04 -2.62
CA ASP A 218 -15.09 16.30 -4.04
C ASP A 218 -13.59 16.44 -4.30
N VAL A 219 -13.14 15.97 -5.47
CA VAL A 219 -11.74 16.00 -5.90
C VAL A 219 -11.47 17.33 -6.60
N SER A 220 -11.18 18.37 -5.81
CA SER A 220 -10.91 19.73 -6.30
C SER A 220 -9.45 19.98 -6.72
N SER A 221 -8.53 19.03 -6.49
CA SER A 221 -7.12 19.16 -6.86
C SER A 221 -6.45 17.80 -7.10
N GLU A 222 -5.20 17.80 -7.60
CA GLU A 222 -4.38 16.58 -7.74
C GLU A 222 -4.05 15.89 -6.39
N ARG A 223 -4.34 16.53 -5.25
CA ARG A 223 -4.17 15.95 -3.91
C ARG A 223 -5.52 15.83 -3.19
N VAL A 224 -5.72 14.68 -2.55
CA VAL A 224 -6.99 14.27 -1.91
C VAL A 224 -6.74 13.96 -0.43
N GLU A 225 -7.74 14.17 0.44
CA GLU A 225 -7.62 13.82 1.85
C GLU A 225 -7.60 12.30 2.07
N GLN A 226 -6.64 11.82 2.86
CA GLN A 226 -6.67 10.47 3.44
C GLN A 226 -7.47 10.46 4.75
N VAL A 227 -7.30 11.52 5.54
CA VAL A 227 -8.04 11.89 6.76
C VAL A 227 -7.97 13.41 6.89
N LYS A 228 -8.91 14.03 7.62
CA LYS A 228 -8.90 15.49 7.86
C LYS A 228 -7.51 16.01 8.25
N GLY A 229 -6.96 16.89 7.42
CA GLY A 229 -5.64 17.53 7.63
C GLY A 229 -4.42 16.75 7.12
N ALA A 230 -4.60 15.62 6.43
CA ALA A 230 -3.52 14.90 5.77
C ALA A 230 -3.93 14.46 4.35
N THR A 231 -3.03 14.61 3.39
CA THR A 231 -3.32 14.39 1.96
C THR A 231 -2.37 13.41 1.30
N TYR A 232 -2.77 12.89 0.13
CA TYR A 232 -1.93 12.10 -0.76
C TYR A 232 -2.11 12.57 -2.21
N SER A 233 -1.07 12.40 -3.04
CA SER A 233 -1.19 12.64 -4.49
C SER A 233 -2.06 11.57 -5.16
N LEU A 234 -3.11 12.00 -5.85
CA LEU A 234 -4.03 11.16 -6.61
C LEU A 234 -3.33 10.53 -7.83
N ARG A 235 -2.40 11.26 -8.46
CA ARG A 235 -1.56 10.78 -9.57
C ARG A 235 -0.60 9.68 -9.10
N ALA A 236 0.03 9.88 -7.95
CA ALA A 236 0.80 8.84 -7.30
C ALA A 236 -0.09 7.64 -6.95
N PHE A 237 -1.28 7.87 -6.38
CA PHE A 237 -2.21 6.83 -5.93
C PHE A 237 -2.68 5.91 -7.07
N LEU A 238 -3.37 6.46 -8.08
CA LEU A 238 -3.96 5.68 -9.18
C LEU A 238 -2.93 5.28 -10.25
N GLY A 239 -1.78 5.95 -10.31
CA GLY A 239 -0.81 5.81 -11.41
C GLY A 239 -1.18 6.57 -12.68
N LEU A 240 -2.28 7.33 -12.62
CA LEU A 240 -2.85 8.15 -13.68
C LEU A 240 -3.56 9.35 -13.05
N MET A 241 -3.85 10.38 -13.85
CA MET A 241 -4.85 11.38 -13.47
C MET A 241 -6.21 10.92 -14.02
N PRO A 242 -7.22 10.71 -13.16
CA PRO A 242 -8.57 10.42 -13.62
C PRO A 242 -9.13 11.65 -14.33
N LYS A 243 -9.99 11.42 -15.32
CA LYS A 243 -10.63 12.49 -16.09
C LYS A 243 -12.14 12.33 -15.97
N VAL A 244 -12.82 13.44 -15.70
CA VAL A 244 -14.28 13.52 -15.82
C VAL A 244 -14.65 13.37 -17.31
N THR A 245 -15.58 12.48 -17.61
CA THR A 245 -16.09 12.19 -18.95
C THR A 245 -17.01 13.30 -19.45
N ASN A 246 -17.85 13.88 -18.56
CA ASN A 246 -18.66 15.07 -18.86
C ASN A 246 -18.50 16.16 -17.77
N PRO A 247 -17.52 17.08 -17.92
CA PRO A 247 -17.24 18.15 -16.94
C PRO A 247 -18.36 19.18 -16.73
N GLU A 248 -19.36 19.24 -17.60
CA GLU A 248 -20.49 20.18 -17.48
C GLU A 248 -21.62 19.64 -16.58
N LYS A 249 -21.61 18.34 -16.30
CA LYS A 249 -22.67 17.63 -15.58
C LYS A 249 -22.16 16.89 -14.35
N ASN A 250 -20.90 16.46 -14.38
CA ASN A 250 -20.28 15.61 -13.39
C ASN A 250 -19.03 16.26 -12.76
N THR A 251 -18.71 15.81 -11.55
CA THR A 251 -17.45 16.07 -10.86
C THR A 251 -16.85 14.76 -10.35
N LEU A 252 -15.54 14.74 -10.07
CA LEU A 252 -14.94 13.62 -9.36
C LEU A 252 -15.22 13.74 -7.86
N LYS A 253 -15.69 12.65 -7.27
CA LYS A 253 -15.94 12.50 -5.83
C LYS A 253 -15.09 11.35 -5.27
N PHE A 254 -14.84 11.37 -3.97
CA PHE A 254 -14.07 10.32 -3.29
C PHE A 254 -14.65 9.97 -1.92
N VAL A 255 -14.39 8.74 -1.47
CA VAL A 255 -14.64 8.28 -0.09
C VAL A 255 -13.58 7.27 0.33
N VAL A 256 -13.14 7.39 1.58
CA VAL A 256 -12.13 6.54 2.22
C VAL A 256 -12.80 5.75 3.35
N LEU A 257 -12.75 4.43 3.26
CA LEU A 257 -13.36 3.48 4.20
C LEU A 257 -12.25 2.67 4.88
N HIS A 258 -12.09 2.85 6.19
CA HIS A 258 -11.10 2.14 6.99
C HIS A 258 -11.74 0.95 7.71
N LEU A 259 -11.27 -0.26 7.40
CA LEU A 259 -11.75 -1.50 8.00
C LEU A 259 -11.02 -1.71 9.35
N LYS A 260 -11.74 -1.65 10.47
CA LYS A 260 -11.15 -1.93 11.80
C LYS A 260 -10.95 -3.45 11.97
N PRO A 261 -10.04 -3.91 12.84
CA PRO A 261 -9.83 -5.34 13.12
C PRO A 261 -11.10 -6.13 13.48
N LYS A 262 -12.15 -5.49 14.01
CA LYS A 262 -13.45 -6.12 14.29
C LYS A 262 -14.30 -6.44 13.06
N ASN A 263 -14.15 -5.66 11.98
CA ASN A 263 -15.06 -5.67 10.85
C ASN A 263 -14.97 -6.97 10.05
N TYR A 264 -15.92 -7.17 9.15
CA TYR A 264 -15.81 -8.10 8.05
C TYR A 264 -14.77 -7.58 7.03
N HIS A 265 -13.80 -8.42 6.64
CA HIS A 265 -12.56 -8.00 5.94
C HIS A 265 -12.58 -8.18 4.42
N HIS A 266 -13.77 -8.36 3.85
CA HIS A 266 -13.97 -8.52 2.41
C HIS A 266 -14.54 -7.23 1.82
N PHE A 267 -14.57 -7.16 0.49
CA PHE A 267 -15.12 -6.02 -0.22
C PHE A 267 -15.88 -6.43 -1.48
N HIS A 268 -16.94 -5.66 -1.76
CA HIS A 268 -17.98 -5.94 -2.73
C HIS A 268 -18.12 -4.75 -3.70
N ALA A 269 -18.77 -4.95 -4.85
CA ALA A 269 -18.99 -3.89 -5.82
C ALA A 269 -20.02 -2.86 -5.29
N PRO A 270 -19.71 -1.54 -5.28
CA PRO A 270 -20.58 -0.52 -4.73
C PRO A 270 -21.78 -0.15 -5.62
N ALA A 271 -21.76 -0.57 -6.89
CA ALA A 271 -22.81 -0.39 -7.90
C ALA A 271 -22.60 -1.44 -9.01
N LYS A 272 -23.34 -1.36 -10.14
CA LYS A 272 -22.84 -1.99 -11.38
C LYS A 272 -21.51 -1.31 -11.74
N PHE A 273 -20.44 -2.09 -11.88
CA PHE A 273 -19.09 -1.60 -12.09
C PHE A 273 -18.32 -2.50 -13.06
N ASP A 274 -17.96 -1.94 -14.22
CA ASP A 274 -17.35 -2.66 -15.33
C ASP A 274 -15.85 -2.34 -15.40
N VAL A 275 -15.03 -3.22 -14.82
CA VAL A 275 -13.60 -3.00 -14.60
C VAL A 275 -12.80 -3.36 -15.84
N ASN A 276 -12.20 -2.36 -16.48
CA ASN A 276 -11.41 -2.52 -17.69
C ASN A 276 -9.91 -2.73 -17.42
N VAL A 277 -9.42 -2.24 -16.27
CA VAL A 277 -7.99 -2.17 -15.95
C VAL A 277 -7.75 -2.42 -14.46
N LEU A 278 -7.18 -3.56 -14.10
CA LEU A 278 -6.69 -3.83 -12.75
C LEU A 278 -5.17 -3.59 -12.71
N ARG A 279 -4.72 -2.71 -11.81
CA ARG A 279 -3.30 -2.34 -11.62
C ARG A 279 -2.83 -2.75 -10.22
N HIS A 280 -1.82 -3.60 -10.13
CA HIS A 280 -1.05 -3.77 -8.89
C HIS A 280 -0.09 -2.57 -8.71
N MET A 281 0.03 -2.07 -7.50
CA MET A 281 0.91 -0.95 -7.13
C MET A 281 1.78 -1.39 -5.96
N THR A 282 3.06 -1.59 -6.23
CA THR A 282 4.04 -2.11 -5.26
C THR A 282 4.49 -1.01 -4.29
N GLY A 283 4.47 -1.30 -2.99
CA GLY A 283 4.65 -0.28 -1.95
C GLY A 283 4.97 -0.85 -0.57
N GLU A 284 4.90 0.00 0.46
CA GLU A 284 5.09 -0.42 1.86
C GLU A 284 3.81 -0.94 2.51
N THR A 285 3.92 -1.40 3.76
CA THR A 285 2.78 -1.82 4.59
C THR A 285 2.73 -0.95 5.84
N LEU A 286 2.57 0.37 5.68
CA LEU A 286 2.49 1.29 6.83
C LEU A 286 1.09 1.24 7.48
N PRO A 287 0.96 1.55 8.78
CA PRO A 287 -0.35 1.58 9.44
C PRO A 287 -1.31 2.62 8.81
N VAL A 288 -2.60 2.29 8.77
CA VAL A 288 -3.65 3.16 8.20
C VAL A 288 -4.69 3.65 9.23
N PHE A 289 -4.49 3.37 10.52
CA PHE A 289 -5.39 3.87 11.56
C PHE A 289 -5.32 5.40 11.66
N SER A 290 -6.46 6.06 11.93
CA SER A 290 -6.63 7.50 11.75
C SER A 290 -5.62 8.36 12.53
N SER A 291 -5.24 7.95 13.75
CA SER A 291 -4.24 8.64 14.58
C SER A 291 -2.80 8.49 14.07
N PHE A 292 -2.53 7.60 13.13
CA PHE A 292 -1.29 7.55 12.36
C PHE A 292 -1.40 8.41 11.10
N LEU A 293 -2.46 8.24 10.30
CA LEU A 293 -2.69 9.00 9.07
C LEU A 293 -2.70 10.53 9.28
N LYS A 294 -3.20 11.03 10.42
CA LYS A 294 -3.17 12.46 10.77
C LYS A 294 -1.76 13.07 10.92
N ARG A 295 -0.69 12.26 10.99
CA ARG A 295 0.70 12.71 11.22
C ARG A 295 1.60 12.62 9.98
N PHE A 296 1.14 11.95 8.92
CA PHE A 296 1.95 11.61 7.76
C PHE A 296 1.13 11.69 6.46
N ASN A 297 1.55 12.53 5.52
CA ASN A 297 1.00 12.57 4.17
C ASN A 297 1.47 11.38 3.32
N ASP A 298 0.81 11.19 2.18
CA ASP A 298 1.16 10.25 1.11
C ASP A 298 1.12 8.75 1.48
N ILE A 299 0.59 8.37 2.65
CA ILE A 299 0.60 6.97 3.13
C ILE A 299 -0.11 6.03 2.16
N PHE A 300 -1.27 6.43 1.62
CA PHE A 300 -1.99 5.63 0.63
C PHE A 300 -1.25 5.50 -0.71
N SER A 301 -0.48 6.53 -1.12
CA SER A 301 0.32 6.50 -2.35
C SER A 301 1.64 5.73 -2.19
N VAL A 302 2.13 5.61 -0.95
CA VAL A 302 3.33 4.85 -0.57
C VAL A 302 3.03 3.37 -0.28
N ASN A 303 1.85 3.04 0.26
CA ASN A 303 1.47 1.66 0.59
C ASN A 303 1.17 0.82 -0.65
N GLU A 304 1.44 -0.49 -0.54
CA GLU A 304 1.04 -1.48 -1.53
C GLU A 304 -0.49 -1.49 -1.68
N ARG A 305 -0.99 -1.58 -2.92
CA ARG A 305 -2.42 -1.48 -3.22
C ARG A 305 -2.77 -2.10 -4.56
N VAL A 306 -4.07 -2.30 -4.79
CA VAL A 306 -4.64 -2.81 -6.04
C VAL A 306 -5.69 -1.81 -6.50
N VAL A 307 -5.48 -1.21 -7.67
CA VAL A 307 -6.36 -0.18 -8.27
C VAL A 307 -7.18 -0.82 -9.38
N MET A 308 -8.47 -1.02 -9.15
CA MET A 308 -9.43 -1.49 -10.14
C MET A 308 -10.10 -0.28 -10.77
N SER A 309 -9.89 -0.09 -12.08
CA SER A 309 -10.40 1.06 -12.84
C SER A 309 -11.36 0.61 -13.92
N GLY A 310 -12.50 1.28 -14.01
CA GLY A 310 -13.60 0.89 -14.87
C GLY A 310 -14.63 2.00 -15.03
N ASN A 311 -15.82 1.62 -15.48
CA ASN A 311 -16.96 2.53 -15.62
C ASN A 311 -18.09 2.12 -14.68
N TRP A 312 -18.85 3.11 -14.22
CA TRP A 312 -20.17 2.93 -13.59
C TRP A 312 -21.17 3.88 -14.28
N LYS A 313 -22.42 3.95 -13.79
CA LYS A 313 -23.54 4.66 -14.45
C LYS A 313 -23.21 6.07 -14.95
N TYR A 314 -22.38 6.82 -14.24
CA TYR A 314 -22.13 8.25 -14.51
C TYR A 314 -20.76 8.55 -15.14
N GLY A 315 -19.93 7.54 -15.41
CA GLY A 315 -18.60 7.72 -16.01
C GLY A 315 -17.54 6.85 -15.34
N CYS A 316 -16.35 7.39 -15.14
CA CYS A 316 -15.24 6.62 -14.57
C CYS A 316 -15.43 6.27 -13.08
N MET A 317 -14.94 5.09 -12.68
CA MET A 317 -14.82 4.68 -11.27
C MET A 317 -13.50 3.95 -11.03
N HIS A 318 -12.87 4.26 -9.91
CA HIS A 318 -11.68 3.61 -9.39
C HIS A 318 -11.97 3.10 -7.98
N MET A 319 -11.96 1.78 -7.82
CA MET A 319 -12.02 1.10 -6.53
C MET A 319 -10.62 0.63 -6.16
N VAL A 320 -10.10 1.06 -5.00
CA VAL A 320 -8.72 0.81 -4.61
C VAL A 320 -8.64 0.10 -3.26
N ALA A 321 -8.12 -1.12 -3.28
CA ALA A 321 -7.80 -1.89 -2.09
C ALA A 321 -6.38 -1.54 -1.63
N VAL A 322 -6.24 -0.89 -0.46
CA VAL A 322 -4.96 -0.41 0.08
C VAL A 322 -4.52 -1.30 1.24
N ALA A 323 -3.33 -1.90 1.12
CA ALA A 323 -2.73 -2.69 2.19
C ALA A 323 -2.25 -1.80 3.34
N ALA A 324 -2.08 -2.40 4.51
CA ALA A 324 -1.63 -1.75 5.72
C ALA A 324 -0.64 -2.63 6.49
N TYR A 325 -0.16 -2.13 7.62
CA TYR A 325 0.67 -2.91 8.54
C TYR A 325 -0.05 -4.19 8.99
N ASN A 326 0.70 -5.31 9.04
CA ASN A 326 0.21 -6.68 9.26
C ASN A 326 -0.70 -7.28 8.17
N VAL A 327 -1.03 -6.59 7.08
CA VAL A 327 -1.76 -7.22 5.96
C VAL A 327 -0.88 -8.29 5.33
N GLY A 328 -1.38 -9.52 5.31
CA GLY A 328 -0.71 -10.67 4.72
C GLY A 328 -0.74 -10.63 3.20
N ASN A 329 -1.93 -10.43 2.61
CA ASN A 329 -2.17 -10.37 1.17
C ASN A 329 -3.52 -9.67 0.87
N ILE A 330 -3.62 -8.95 -0.25
CA ILE A 330 -4.88 -8.60 -0.92
C ILE A 330 -5.18 -9.67 -1.96
N ARG A 331 -6.41 -10.17 -2.03
CA ARG A 331 -6.89 -11.08 -3.07
C ARG A 331 -8.06 -10.45 -3.82
N ILE A 332 -8.10 -10.64 -5.14
CA ILE A 332 -9.21 -10.30 -6.03
C ILE A 332 -9.67 -11.60 -6.70
N ASP A 333 -10.97 -11.90 -6.67
CA ASP A 333 -11.45 -13.23 -7.08
C ASP A 333 -11.43 -13.48 -8.58
N LYS A 334 -11.74 -12.44 -9.38
CA LYS A 334 -11.62 -12.51 -10.85
C LYS A 334 -10.18 -12.40 -11.35
N GLU A 335 -9.20 -12.20 -10.46
CA GLU A 335 -7.77 -12.22 -10.81
C GLU A 335 -6.94 -13.07 -9.81
N PRO A 336 -7.13 -14.40 -9.82
CA PRO A 336 -6.50 -15.31 -8.87
C PRO A 336 -4.98 -15.51 -9.09
N SER A 337 -4.38 -14.91 -10.13
CA SER A 337 -2.92 -14.88 -10.29
C SER A 337 -2.24 -13.75 -9.50
N LEU A 338 -3.00 -12.73 -9.06
CA LEU A 338 -2.49 -11.59 -8.30
C LEU A 338 -1.84 -12.02 -6.97
N ARG A 339 -0.63 -11.53 -6.71
CA ARG A 339 0.11 -11.72 -5.45
C ARG A 339 0.57 -10.37 -4.94
N THR A 340 0.34 -10.09 -3.66
CA THR A 340 0.84 -8.90 -2.97
C THR A 340 1.78 -9.32 -1.83
N ASN A 341 2.47 -8.36 -1.22
CA ASN A 341 3.44 -8.59 -0.14
C ASN A 341 4.66 -9.44 -0.56
N GLU A 342 4.95 -9.53 -1.87
CA GLU A 342 6.04 -10.35 -2.40
C GLU A 342 7.44 -9.89 -1.93
N LEU A 343 8.36 -10.84 -1.87
CA LEU A 343 9.77 -10.66 -1.49
C LEU A 343 10.61 -10.30 -2.74
N ARG A 344 11.57 -9.37 -2.61
CA ARG A 344 12.47 -8.84 -3.67
C ARG A 344 11.85 -7.83 -4.65
N VAL A 345 10.60 -7.43 -4.48
CA VAL A 345 9.98 -6.35 -5.28
C VAL A 345 10.66 -5.00 -5.03
N VAL A 346 11.01 -4.28 -6.10
CA VAL A 346 11.50 -2.89 -6.01
C VAL A 346 10.30 -1.95 -5.90
N LEU A 347 10.37 -1.00 -4.96
CA LEU A 347 9.23 -0.13 -4.65
C LEU A 347 9.15 1.03 -5.63
N ARG A 348 7.94 1.33 -6.14
CA ARG A 348 7.70 2.40 -7.11
C ARG A 348 8.24 3.78 -6.67
N HIS A 349 8.22 4.08 -5.37
CA HIS A 349 8.74 5.34 -4.84
C HIS A 349 10.28 5.41 -4.70
N LEU A 350 11.00 4.35 -5.09
CA LEU A 350 12.46 4.26 -5.13
C LEU A 350 12.98 4.00 -6.56
N GLY A 351 12.21 4.40 -7.58
CA GLY A 351 12.54 4.19 -8.99
C GLY A 351 12.59 2.73 -9.42
N GLY A 352 11.95 1.82 -8.67
CA GLY A 352 11.58 0.53 -9.22
C GLY A 352 10.69 0.71 -10.44
N ASP A 353 10.85 -0.15 -11.43
CA ASP A 353 9.96 -0.17 -12.59
C ASP A 353 8.51 -0.23 -12.12
N VAL A 354 7.62 0.44 -12.86
CA VAL A 354 6.20 0.45 -12.53
C VAL A 354 5.62 -0.89 -12.95
N GLU A 355 5.87 -1.93 -12.13
CA GLU A 355 5.30 -3.27 -12.26
C GLU A 355 3.82 -3.29 -11.86
N THR A 356 3.10 -2.30 -12.37
CA THR A 356 1.69 -2.35 -12.70
C THR A 356 1.49 -3.41 -13.78
N ARG A 357 1.59 -4.67 -13.32
CA ARG A 357 0.92 -5.81 -13.92
C ARG A 357 -0.52 -5.34 -14.17
N THR A 358 -0.81 -5.12 -15.45
CA THR A 358 -2.08 -4.61 -15.92
C THR A 358 -2.86 -5.83 -16.38
N TYR A 359 -3.74 -6.29 -15.51
CA TYR A 359 -4.51 -7.50 -15.75
C TYR A 359 -5.73 -7.13 -16.59
N SER A 360 -5.64 -7.40 -17.88
CA SER A 360 -6.68 -7.10 -18.87
C SER A 360 -6.57 -8.03 -20.09
N ARG A 361 -7.55 -8.92 -20.23
CA ARG A 361 -7.85 -9.66 -21.48
C ARG A 361 -9.33 -9.53 -21.87
N GLN A 362 -10.21 -9.47 -20.87
CA GLN A 362 -11.61 -9.06 -20.96
C GLN A 362 -11.94 -8.19 -19.73
N PRO A 363 -12.97 -7.32 -19.77
CA PRO A 363 -13.42 -6.58 -18.60
C PRO A 363 -14.00 -7.51 -17.52
N PHE A 364 -13.92 -7.08 -16.26
CA PHE A 364 -14.65 -7.71 -15.17
C PHE A 364 -15.92 -6.90 -14.86
N GLU A 365 -17.06 -7.35 -15.39
CA GLU A 365 -18.38 -6.82 -14.98
C GLU A 365 -18.70 -7.26 -13.54
N TYR A 366 -19.21 -6.36 -12.71
CA TYR A 366 -19.73 -6.67 -11.38
C TYR A 366 -21.12 -6.06 -11.18
N SER A 367 -22.01 -6.81 -10.53
CA SER A 367 -23.28 -6.30 -9.99
C SER A 367 -23.09 -5.71 -8.58
N VAL A 368 -23.97 -4.81 -8.16
CA VAL A 368 -23.96 -4.27 -6.79
C VAL A 368 -24.03 -5.40 -5.75
N GLY A 369 -23.23 -5.31 -4.69
CA GLY A 369 -23.15 -6.34 -3.64
C GLY A 369 -22.37 -7.61 -4.01
N GLN A 370 -21.98 -7.80 -5.28
CA GLN A 370 -21.15 -8.94 -5.68
C GLN A 370 -19.76 -8.86 -5.02
N HIS A 371 -19.28 -9.98 -4.47
CA HIS A 371 -17.94 -10.09 -3.92
C HIS A 371 -16.87 -9.74 -4.96
N VAL A 372 -15.87 -8.96 -4.56
CA VAL A 372 -14.74 -8.53 -5.40
C VAL A 372 -13.43 -9.12 -4.87
N GLY A 373 -13.24 -9.15 -3.54
CA GLY A 373 -11.99 -9.62 -2.95
C GLY A 373 -11.95 -9.55 -1.42
N GLU A 374 -10.84 -10.03 -0.86
CA GLU A 374 -10.59 -10.13 0.58
C GLU A 374 -9.26 -9.45 0.98
N PHE A 375 -9.21 -8.94 2.21
CA PHE A 375 -7.97 -8.55 2.86
C PHE A 375 -7.62 -9.55 3.97
N ARG A 376 -6.43 -10.14 3.88
CA ARG A 376 -5.90 -10.98 4.97
C ARG A 376 -5.29 -10.07 6.04
N LEU A 377 -6.12 -9.66 7.00
CA LEU A 377 -5.96 -8.56 8.00
C LEU A 377 -6.27 -7.14 7.46
N GLY A 378 -6.57 -6.22 8.38
CA GLY A 378 -7.27 -4.93 8.15
C GLY A 378 -6.56 -3.87 7.33
N SER A 379 -7.35 -2.98 6.72
CA SER A 379 -7.01 -2.28 5.48
C SER A 379 -7.84 -1.01 5.23
N THR A 380 -7.70 -0.42 4.05
CA THR A 380 -8.55 0.68 3.57
C THR A 380 -9.07 0.39 2.16
N ILE A 381 -10.35 0.65 1.92
CA ILE A 381 -10.94 0.80 0.58
C ILE A 381 -11.06 2.30 0.29
N VAL A 382 -10.61 2.71 -0.89
CA VAL A 382 -10.86 4.06 -1.43
C VAL A 382 -11.69 3.94 -2.70
N LEU A 383 -12.80 4.67 -2.79
CA LEU A 383 -13.51 4.89 -4.04
C LEU A 383 -13.19 6.30 -4.53
N ILE A 384 -12.86 6.45 -5.82
CA ILE A 384 -12.78 7.72 -6.55
C ILE A 384 -13.63 7.56 -7.82
N PHE A 385 -14.65 8.38 -8.01
CA PHE A 385 -15.67 8.15 -9.05
C PHE A 385 -16.25 9.45 -9.59
N GLU A 386 -16.66 9.43 -10.85
CA GLU A 386 -17.36 10.52 -11.51
C GLU A 386 -18.85 10.50 -11.16
N ALA A 387 -19.40 11.59 -10.62
CA ALA A 387 -20.80 11.69 -10.22
C ALA A 387 -21.42 13.05 -10.57
N PRO A 388 -22.74 13.13 -10.80
CA PRO A 388 -23.42 14.40 -11.09
C PRO A 388 -23.23 15.46 -10.00
N HIS A 389 -23.34 16.73 -10.38
CA HIS A 389 -23.29 17.85 -9.41
C HIS A 389 -24.39 17.77 -8.32
N ASN A 390 -25.53 17.12 -8.60
CA ASN A 390 -26.62 16.90 -7.64
C ASN A 390 -26.54 15.55 -6.87
N PHE A 391 -25.40 14.85 -6.92
CA PHE A 391 -25.15 13.70 -6.04
C PHE A 391 -24.92 14.16 -4.60
N THR A 392 -25.74 13.68 -3.67
CA THR A 392 -25.67 13.98 -2.23
C THR A 392 -25.02 12.83 -1.46
N TRP A 393 -24.19 13.17 -0.47
CA TRP A 393 -23.66 12.19 0.49
C TRP A 393 -24.67 11.94 1.61
N ASP A 394 -24.98 10.67 1.86
CA ASP A 394 -25.84 10.23 2.97
C ASP A 394 -25.03 9.90 4.25
N MET A 395 -23.69 9.86 4.12
CA MET A 395 -22.73 9.50 5.17
C MET A 395 -21.82 10.68 5.57
N LYS A 396 -21.23 10.62 6.78
CA LYS A 396 -20.32 11.64 7.32
C LYS A 396 -18.98 11.06 7.83
N PRO A 397 -17.86 11.78 7.76
CA PRO A 397 -16.59 11.33 8.35
C PRO A 397 -16.71 11.03 9.85
N GLY A 398 -16.27 9.84 10.26
CA GLY A 398 -16.38 9.29 11.61
C GLY A 398 -17.49 8.24 11.77
N GLN A 399 -18.43 8.14 10.82
CA GLN A 399 -19.55 7.20 10.85
C GLN A 399 -19.09 5.76 10.57
N GLU A 400 -19.56 4.78 11.36
CA GLU A 400 -19.43 3.36 11.00
C GLU A 400 -20.45 3.00 9.91
N VAL A 401 -20.03 2.18 8.94
CA VAL A 401 -20.86 1.70 7.83
C VAL A 401 -20.69 0.20 7.64
N ARG A 402 -21.72 -0.46 7.12
CA ARG A 402 -21.74 -1.88 6.71
C ARG A 402 -21.87 -2.01 5.20
N VAL A 403 -21.40 -3.13 4.63
CA VAL A 403 -21.63 -3.50 3.22
C VAL A 403 -23.12 -3.35 2.89
N GLY A 404 -23.43 -2.74 1.75
CA GLY A 404 -24.81 -2.56 1.28
C GLY A 404 -25.52 -1.27 1.70
N GLN A 405 -25.13 -0.64 2.82
CA GLN A 405 -25.70 0.67 3.22
C GLN A 405 -25.36 1.76 2.21
N ARG A 406 -26.28 2.71 1.98
CA ARG A 406 -26.07 3.73 0.93
C ARG A 406 -25.08 4.82 1.37
N LEU A 407 -23.99 4.99 0.62
CA LEU A 407 -22.98 6.03 0.87
C LEU A 407 -23.45 7.43 0.42
N GLY A 408 -24.15 7.47 -0.71
CA GLY A 408 -24.57 8.69 -1.41
C GLY A 408 -25.26 8.35 -2.72
N GLY A 409 -26.00 9.29 -3.31
CA GLY A 409 -26.70 9.09 -4.57
C GLY A 409 -27.40 10.34 -5.10
N VAL A 410 -28.13 10.18 -6.21
CA VAL A 410 -29.04 11.20 -6.74
C VAL A 410 -30.48 10.79 -6.41
N GLY A 411 -31.22 11.68 -5.74
CA GLY A 411 -32.61 11.43 -5.31
C GLY A 411 -32.74 10.60 -4.02
N PRO A 412 -33.97 10.29 -3.59
CA PRO A 412 -34.23 9.51 -2.39
C PRO A 412 -33.76 8.05 -2.52
N ILE A 413 -33.75 7.33 -1.40
CA ILE A 413 -33.43 5.90 -1.36
C ILE A 413 -34.63 5.10 -1.92
N ARG A 414 -34.42 4.27 -2.95
CA ARG A 414 -35.44 3.30 -3.39
C ARG A 414 -35.21 1.99 -2.62
N ARG A 415 -36.04 1.71 -1.63
CA ARG A 415 -36.07 0.41 -0.93
C ARG A 415 -36.96 -0.58 -1.68
N ALA A 416 -36.59 -1.86 -1.60
CA ALA A 416 -37.43 -2.97 -2.06
C ALA A 416 -38.80 -2.97 -1.35
N GLN A 417 -39.86 -3.31 -2.08
CA GLN A 417 -41.23 -3.40 -1.56
C GLN A 417 -41.69 -4.86 -1.35
N THR A 418 -41.09 -5.81 -2.08
CA THR A 418 -41.33 -7.26 -1.95
C THR A 418 -40.03 -7.99 -1.58
N GLU A 419 -40.08 -9.24 -1.14
CA GLU A 419 -38.84 -10.00 -0.87
C GLU A 419 -38.03 -10.27 -2.15
N ASP A 420 -38.69 -10.48 -3.30
CA ASP A 420 -38.02 -10.70 -4.59
C ASP A 420 -37.25 -9.47 -5.11
N GLU A 421 -37.63 -8.26 -4.69
CA GLU A 421 -36.87 -7.03 -4.98
C GLU A 421 -35.61 -6.88 -4.09
N ARG A 422 -35.45 -7.64 -3.00
CA ARG A 422 -34.36 -7.42 -2.02
C ARG A 422 -33.03 -7.94 -2.55
N LEU A 423 -32.08 -7.02 -2.73
CA LEU A 423 -30.71 -7.32 -3.10
C LEU A 423 -29.85 -7.51 -1.84
N PHE A 424 -28.95 -8.48 -1.87
CA PHE A 424 -28.01 -8.78 -0.78
C PHE A 424 -26.58 -8.87 -1.28
N ALA A 425 -25.61 -8.70 -0.38
CA ALA A 425 -24.22 -9.01 -0.68
C ALA A 425 -24.03 -10.53 -0.89
N PHE A 426 -23.29 -10.89 -1.93
CA PHE A 426 -22.92 -12.29 -2.24
C PHE A 426 -21.53 -12.60 -1.67
N TYR A 427 -21.28 -13.85 -1.28
CA TYR A 427 -20.18 -14.26 -0.40
C TYR A 427 -19.35 -15.43 -0.94
#